data_AF-W9VC15-F1
#
_entry.id   AF-W9VC15-F1
#
_cell.length_a   1.000
_cell.length_b   1.000
_cell.length_c   1.000
_cell.angle_alpha   90.00
_cell.angle_beta   90.00
_cell.angle_gamma   90.00
#
_symmetry.space_group_name_H-M   'P 1'
#
loop_
_entity.id
_entity.type
_entity.pdbx_description
1 polymer ?
#
loop_
_entity_poly.entity_id
_entity_poly.type
_entity_poly.pdbx_seq_one_letter_code
_entity_poly.pdbx_strand_id
1 'polypeptide(L)'
;MTFFLLLALLAVGSSHVIADSNSLTGRNVAFVQFQNGSIAQTGGSTWTEYDNSGNARFSFQETQRDDWSVYLNDASRNVQMQLDLHRKWISYGEDGGPKRDLYKITDAKAVTGRNVSQVQVPNGKYVKTGANVWSEYDASGKPTYKFRETNRDAWSVYLNDPSRNVQLQLDLHRKWVSYGEDGGPKRDLYRITSAKG
;
A
#
# COMPACT_ATOMS: atom_id res chain seq x y z
N MET A 1 -20.71 56.90 -33.50
CA MET A 1 -19.31 56.46 -33.68
C MET A 1 -18.73 56.30 -32.29
N THR A 2 -18.32 55.12 -31.81
CA THR A 2 -17.56 54.08 -32.52
C THR A 2 -17.83 52.71 -31.89
N PHE A 3 -17.95 51.70 -32.75
CA PHE A 3 -18.00 50.27 -32.49
C PHE A 3 -16.73 49.79 -31.77
N PHE A 4 -16.82 48.80 -30.87
CA PHE A 4 -15.72 47.84 -30.70
C PHE A 4 -16.24 46.41 -30.53
N LEU A 5 -15.48 45.55 -31.21
CA LEU A 5 -15.80 44.23 -31.72
C LEU A 5 -15.62 43.16 -30.64
N LEU A 6 -16.52 42.18 -30.64
CA LEU A 6 -16.38 40.90 -29.96
C LEU A 6 -15.22 40.11 -30.61
N LEU A 7 -14.25 39.66 -29.82
CA LEU A 7 -13.43 38.50 -30.19
C LEU A 7 -13.47 37.49 -29.04
N ALA A 8 -14.43 36.57 -29.14
CA ALA A 8 -14.44 35.36 -28.34
C ALA A 8 -13.35 34.43 -28.87
N LEU A 9 -12.23 34.32 -28.16
CA LEU A 9 -11.25 33.28 -28.41
C LEU A 9 -11.74 31.99 -27.73
N LEU A 10 -12.30 31.07 -28.52
CA LEU A 10 -12.50 29.68 -28.11
C LEU A 10 -11.11 29.04 -27.98
N ALA A 11 -10.55 29.06 -26.78
CA ALA A 11 -9.47 28.15 -26.44
C ALA A 11 -10.06 26.74 -26.35
N VAL A 12 -9.91 25.95 -27.41
CA VAL A 12 -9.99 24.48 -27.31
C VAL A 12 -8.73 24.06 -26.56
N GLY A 13 -8.79 24.15 -25.24
CA GLY A 13 -7.77 23.59 -24.38
C GLY A 13 -7.88 22.08 -24.49
N SER A 14 -6.92 21.47 -25.20
CA SER A 14 -6.65 20.04 -25.17
C SER A 14 -6.79 19.55 -23.74
N SER A 15 -7.76 18.66 -23.51
CA SER A 15 -7.79 17.86 -22.30
C SER A 15 -6.58 16.93 -22.36
N HIS A 16 -5.41 17.44 -21.94
CA HIS A 16 -4.35 16.59 -21.47
C HIS A 16 -4.93 15.83 -20.29
N VAL A 17 -5.32 14.59 -20.54
CA VAL A 17 -5.49 13.59 -19.50
C VAL A 17 -4.13 13.53 -18.83
N ILE A 18 -3.95 14.29 -17.75
CA ILE A 18 -2.84 14.09 -16.83
C ILE A 18 -3.08 12.67 -16.33
N ALA A 19 -2.35 11.71 -16.90
CA ALA A 19 -2.34 10.36 -16.40
C ALA A 19 -2.10 10.46 -14.90
N ASP A 20 -3.07 9.98 -14.13
CA ASP A 20 -3.05 10.01 -12.68
C ASP A 20 -1.71 9.41 -12.25
N SER A 21 -0.81 10.25 -11.72
CA SER A 21 0.56 9.85 -11.33
C SER A 21 0.58 8.88 -10.14
N ASN A 22 -0.60 8.39 -9.76
CA ASN A 22 -0.87 7.39 -8.75
C ASN A 22 -1.53 6.11 -9.29
N SER A 23 -1.57 5.91 -10.61
CA SER A 23 -2.10 4.65 -11.17
C SER A 23 -1.29 3.44 -10.66
N LEU A 24 -2.01 2.40 -10.23
CA LEU A 24 -1.41 1.16 -9.78
C LEU A 24 -0.88 0.38 -10.99
N THR A 25 0.42 0.07 -10.98
CA THR A 25 1.18 -0.55 -12.08
C THR A 25 2.10 -1.63 -11.53
N GLY A 26 2.75 -2.41 -12.40
CA GLY A 26 3.84 -3.32 -12.00
C GLY A 26 5.01 -2.58 -11.32
N ARG A 27 5.21 -1.29 -11.63
CA ARG A 27 6.28 -0.45 -11.05
C ARG A 27 6.08 -0.16 -9.57
N ASN A 28 4.84 0.04 -9.13
CA ASN A 28 4.53 0.49 -7.77
C ASN A 28 3.70 -0.49 -6.94
N VAL A 29 3.23 -1.61 -7.50
CA VAL A 29 2.54 -2.64 -6.72
C VAL A 29 3.48 -3.19 -5.64
N ALA A 30 2.93 -3.31 -4.43
CA ALA A 30 3.59 -3.87 -3.25
C ALA A 30 2.74 -4.97 -2.58
N PHE A 31 1.53 -5.20 -3.06
CA PHE A 31 0.62 -6.22 -2.53
C PHE A 31 -0.37 -6.67 -3.61
N VAL A 32 -0.62 -7.97 -3.71
CA VAL A 32 -1.71 -8.56 -4.50
C VAL A 32 -2.48 -9.58 -3.65
N GLN A 33 -3.80 -9.56 -3.77
CA GLN A 33 -4.71 -10.52 -3.15
C GLN A 33 -5.24 -11.49 -4.22
N PHE A 34 -5.43 -12.73 -3.83
CA PHE A 34 -6.17 -13.74 -4.58
C PHE A 34 -7.12 -14.48 -3.62
N GLN A 35 -7.95 -15.39 -4.17
CA GLN A 35 -9.05 -16.02 -3.44
C GLN A 35 -8.66 -16.66 -2.09
N ASN A 36 -7.47 -17.25 -2.00
CA ASN A 36 -7.03 -18.04 -0.85
C ASN A 36 -5.71 -17.53 -0.21
N GLY A 37 -5.30 -16.30 -0.52
CA GLY A 37 -4.09 -15.74 0.05
C GLY A 37 -3.69 -14.42 -0.58
N SER A 38 -2.48 -13.99 -0.26
CA SER A 38 -1.89 -12.77 -0.80
C SER A 38 -0.39 -12.91 -1.02
N ILE A 39 0.17 -12.06 -1.86
CA ILE A 39 1.62 -11.90 -2.01
C ILE A 39 1.96 -10.43 -1.74
N ALA A 40 2.87 -10.18 -0.81
CA ALA A 40 3.25 -8.84 -0.37
C ALA A 40 4.77 -8.62 -0.42
N GLN A 41 5.19 -7.42 -0.79
CA GLN A 41 6.59 -7.02 -0.71
C GLN A 41 6.95 -6.75 0.76
N THR A 42 7.87 -7.56 1.29
CA THR A 42 8.26 -7.56 2.71
C THR A 42 9.65 -7.00 2.95
N GLY A 43 10.46 -6.87 1.90
CA GLY A 43 11.78 -6.23 1.88
C GLY A 43 12.04 -5.52 0.56
N GLY A 44 13.24 -4.94 0.39
CA GLY A 44 13.56 -4.14 -0.80
C GLY A 44 13.25 -4.87 -2.12
N SER A 45 13.59 -6.15 -2.21
CA SER A 45 13.28 -7.01 -3.36
C SER A 45 12.75 -8.38 -2.93
N THR A 46 12.26 -8.48 -1.69
CA THR A 46 11.72 -9.73 -1.13
C THR A 46 10.20 -9.66 -1.10
N TRP A 47 9.56 -10.73 -1.56
CA TRP A 47 8.12 -10.91 -1.55
C TRP A 47 7.74 -12.17 -0.78
N THR A 48 6.62 -12.14 -0.08
CA THR A 48 6.15 -13.26 0.74
C THR A 48 4.71 -13.59 0.38
N GLU A 49 4.43 -14.86 0.13
CA GLU A 49 3.08 -15.40 0.00
C GLU A 49 2.53 -15.73 1.38
N TYR A 50 1.27 -15.35 1.61
CA TYR A 50 0.53 -15.61 2.83
C TYR A 50 -0.75 -16.40 2.52
N ASP A 51 -1.13 -17.30 3.43
CA ASP A 51 -2.46 -17.93 3.40
C ASP A 51 -3.58 -16.95 3.85
N ASN A 52 -4.83 -17.40 3.79
CA ASN A 52 -5.98 -16.63 4.27
C ASN A 52 -5.96 -16.30 5.78
N SER A 53 -5.14 -17.00 6.57
CA SER A 53 -4.96 -16.71 8.00
C SER A 53 -3.81 -15.73 8.26
N GLY A 54 -3.09 -15.32 7.21
CA GLY A 54 -1.93 -14.44 7.33
C GLY A 54 -0.62 -15.14 7.67
N ASN A 55 -0.56 -16.47 7.61
CA ASN A 55 0.68 -17.19 7.83
C ASN A 55 1.55 -17.13 6.58
N ALA A 56 2.83 -16.79 6.75
CA ALA A 56 3.79 -16.84 5.66
C ALA A 56 3.98 -18.28 5.17
N ARG A 57 3.87 -18.50 3.86
CA ARG A 57 4.04 -19.81 3.21
C ARG A 57 5.35 -19.90 2.47
N PHE A 58 5.62 -18.91 1.63
CA PHE A 58 6.72 -18.92 0.68
C PHE A 58 7.37 -17.54 0.57
N SER A 59 8.66 -17.53 0.32
CA SER A 59 9.42 -16.31 0.05
C SER A 59 9.94 -16.34 -1.37
N PHE A 60 9.93 -15.20 -2.04
CA PHE A 60 10.41 -15.04 -3.39
C PHE A 60 11.30 -13.81 -3.49
N GLN A 61 12.31 -13.91 -4.32
CA GLN A 61 13.17 -12.82 -4.71
C GLN A 61 12.65 -12.18 -5.99
N GLU A 62 12.39 -10.89 -5.96
CA GLU A 62 12.11 -10.13 -7.17
C GLU A 62 13.36 -10.04 -8.02
N THR A 63 13.21 -10.36 -9.30
CA THR A 63 14.27 -10.30 -10.30
C THR A 63 14.12 -9.11 -11.23
N GLN A 64 12.88 -8.70 -11.51
CA GLN A 64 12.56 -7.58 -12.39
C GLN A 64 11.12 -7.11 -12.14
N ARG A 65 10.82 -5.88 -12.58
CA ARG A 65 9.44 -5.39 -12.80
C ARG A 65 9.36 -4.46 -14.00
N ASP A 66 8.17 -4.36 -14.57
CA ASP A 66 7.83 -3.42 -15.65
C ASP A 66 6.50 -2.71 -15.33
N ASP A 67 5.90 -2.05 -16.33
CA ASP A 67 4.67 -1.28 -16.13
C ASP A 67 3.46 -2.16 -15.80
N TRP A 68 3.52 -3.46 -16.07
CA TRP A 68 2.41 -4.40 -15.89
C TRP A 68 2.70 -5.50 -14.89
N SER A 69 3.96 -5.88 -14.74
CA SER A 69 4.33 -7.12 -14.04
C SER A 69 5.44 -6.96 -13.02
N VAL A 70 5.40 -7.81 -12.00
CA VAL A 70 6.55 -8.12 -11.13
C VAL A 70 6.94 -9.57 -11.35
N TYR A 71 8.23 -9.83 -11.52
CA TYR A 71 8.79 -11.16 -11.74
C TYR A 71 9.53 -11.61 -10.50
N LEU A 72 9.15 -12.79 -10.01
CA LEU A 72 9.62 -13.35 -8.75
C LEU A 72 10.25 -14.73 -8.99
N ASN A 73 11.27 -15.05 -8.20
CA ASN A 73 11.96 -16.34 -8.25
C ASN A 73 12.19 -16.87 -6.84
N ASP A 74 11.88 -18.15 -6.63
CA ASP A 74 12.38 -18.93 -5.50
C ASP A 74 13.36 -19.98 -6.03
N ALA A 75 14.66 -19.66 -5.92
CA ALA A 75 15.73 -20.51 -6.40
C ALA A 75 15.81 -21.86 -5.66
N SER A 76 15.36 -21.93 -4.39
CA SER A 76 15.45 -23.15 -3.59
C SER A 76 14.52 -24.26 -4.10
N ARG A 77 13.45 -23.88 -4.80
CA ARG A 77 12.45 -24.77 -5.40
C ARG A 77 12.44 -24.72 -6.92
N ASN A 78 13.32 -23.90 -7.52
CA ASN A 78 13.33 -23.58 -8.94
C ASN A 78 11.97 -23.11 -9.48
N VAL A 79 11.28 -22.27 -8.70
CA VAL A 79 9.94 -21.76 -9.00
C VAL A 79 10.03 -20.30 -9.45
N GLN A 80 9.33 -19.97 -10.52
CA GLN A 80 9.18 -18.59 -11.00
C GLN A 80 7.71 -18.17 -10.96
N MET A 81 7.46 -16.93 -10.53
CA MET A 81 6.14 -16.33 -10.57
C MET A 81 6.15 -15.01 -11.33
N GLN A 82 5.00 -14.68 -11.91
CA GLN A 82 4.73 -13.38 -12.50
C GLN A 82 3.44 -12.85 -11.90
N LEU A 83 3.51 -11.69 -11.26
CA LEU A 83 2.33 -10.94 -10.82
C LEU A 83 1.95 -10.00 -11.96
N ASP A 84 1.02 -10.39 -12.83
CA ASP A 84 0.60 -9.61 -13.99
C ASP A 84 -0.67 -8.80 -13.67
N LEU A 85 -0.50 -7.50 -13.45
CA LEU A 85 -1.57 -6.56 -13.07
C LEU A 85 -2.45 -6.20 -14.28
N HIS A 86 -1.92 -6.31 -15.49
CA HIS A 86 -2.66 -6.02 -16.72
C HIS A 86 -3.64 -7.17 -17.04
N ARG A 87 -3.16 -8.41 -17.00
CA ARG A 87 -4.00 -9.61 -17.17
C ARG A 87 -4.81 -9.95 -15.90
N LYS A 88 -4.41 -9.43 -14.74
CA LYS A 88 -4.95 -9.76 -13.41
C LYS A 88 -4.77 -11.24 -13.05
N TRP A 89 -3.61 -11.78 -13.38
CA TRP A 89 -3.24 -13.15 -13.07
C TRP A 89 -1.87 -13.23 -12.43
N ILE A 90 -1.76 -14.15 -11.50
CA ILE A 90 -0.51 -14.66 -10.97
C ILE A 90 -0.20 -15.91 -11.77
N SER A 91 0.86 -15.89 -12.55
CA SER A 91 1.31 -17.04 -13.34
C SER A 91 2.50 -17.71 -12.65
N TYR A 92 2.63 -19.02 -12.84
CA TYR A 92 3.56 -19.90 -12.15
C TYR A 92 4.31 -20.77 -13.16
N GLY A 93 5.62 -20.90 -12.97
CA GLY A 93 6.48 -21.79 -13.75
C GLY A 93 7.47 -22.53 -12.84
N GLU A 94 7.95 -23.66 -13.33
CA GLU A 94 8.93 -24.52 -12.68
C GLU A 94 10.05 -24.82 -13.68
N ASP A 95 11.27 -24.97 -13.17
CA ASP A 95 12.44 -25.41 -13.94
C ASP A 95 12.75 -24.57 -15.18
N GLY A 96 12.43 -23.27 -15.15
CA GLY A 96 12.61 -22.37 -16.29
C GLY A 96 11.64 -22.64 -17.45
N GLY A 97 10.65 -23.51 -17.25
CA GLY A 97 9.62 -23.84 -18.23
C GLY A 97 8.58 -22.74 -18.43
N PRO A 98 7.57 -22.99 -19.31
CA PRO A 98 6.51 -22.03 -19.57
C PRO A 98 5.67 -21.76 -18.31
N LYS A 99 5.23 -20.50 -18.14
CA LYS A 99 4.33 -20.13 -17.05
C LYS A 99 2.88 -20.46 -17.41
N ARG A 100 2.13 -20.95 -16.42
CA ARG A 100 0.67 -21.16 -16.47
C ARG A 100 -0.03 -20.26 -15.47
N ASP A 101 -1.24 -19.80 -15.77
CA ASP A 101 -2.02 -19.00 -14.83
C ASP A 101 -2.39 -19.86 -13.61
N LEU A 102 -2.09 -19.35 -12.41
CA LEU A 102 -2.30 -20.06 -11.14
C LEU A 102 -3.43 -19.43 -10.35
N TYR A 103 -3.35 -18.12 -10.08
CA TYR A 103 -4.36 -17.41 -9.29
C TYR A 103 -4.82 -16.15 -9.98
N LYS A 104 -6.12 -15.87 -9.92
CA LYS A 104 -6.67 -14.59 -10.36
C LYS A 104 -6.41 -13.53 -9.29
N ILE A 105 -5.90 -12.38 -9.69
CA ILE A 105 -5.73 -11.22 -8.81
C ILE A 105 -7.10 -10.58 -8.58
N THR A 106 -7.50 -10.51 -7.32
CA THR A 106 -8.80 -9.94 -6.90
C THR A 106 -8.66 -8.52 -6.36
N ASP A 107 -7.50 -8.16 -5.82
CA ASP A 107 -7.18 -6.82 -5.35
C ASP A 107 -5.65 -6.60 -5.42
N ALA A 108 -5.23 -5.35 -5.52
CA ALA A 108 -3.81 -5.00 -5.51
C ALA A 108 -3.60 -3.60 -4.92
N LYS A 109 -2.46 -3.38 -4.26
CA LYS A 109 -2.16 -2.13 -3.56
C LYS A 109 -0.71 -1.70 -3.79
N ALA A 110 -0.51 -0.40 -3.96
CA ALA A 110 0.81 0.22 -3.95
C ALA A 110 1.29 0.55 -2.53
N VAL A 111 0.35 0.83 -1.61
CA VAL A 111 0.65 1.21 -0.22
C VAL A 111 0.27 0.08 0.73
N THR A 112 1.22 -0.30 1.59
CA THR A 112 1.16 -1.40 2.56
C THR A 112 1.65 -0.92 3.92
N GLY A 113 1.57 -1.76 4.97
CA GLY A 113 2.16 -1.43 6.27
C GLY A 113 3.69 -1.21 6.19
N ARG A 114 4.35 -1.83 5.19
CA ARG A 114 5.81 -1.72 5.00
C ARG A 114 6.22 -0.35 4.49
N ASN A 115 5.53 0.21 3.50
CA ASN A 115 5.92 1.46 2.86
C ASN A 115 5.09 2.68 3.27
N VAL A 116 3.99 2.53 4.02
CA VAL A 116 3.18 3.69 4.43
C VAL A 116 4.00 4.72 5.21
N SER A 117 3.79 5.99 4.86
CA SER A 117 4.35 7.17 5.50
C SER A 117 3.26 8.18 5.91
N GLN A 118 2.03 8.05 5.40
CA GLN A 118 0.89 8.84 5.85
C GLN A 118 -0.42 8.05 5.80
N VAL A 119 -1.27 8.23 6.81
CA VAL A 119 -2.64 7.69 6.89
C VAL A 119 -3.61 8.83 7.15
N GLN A 120 -4.63 8.97 6.32
CA GLN A 120 -5.71 9.95 6.49
C GLN A 120 -6.88 9.31 7.26
N VAL A 121 -7.45 10.07 8.20
CA VAL A 121 -8.66 9.73 8.96
C VAL A 121 -9.67 10.88 8.86
N PRO A 122 -10.95 10.73 9.26
CA PRO A 122 -11.97 11.76 9.03
C PRO A 122 -11.60 13.15 9.57
N ASN A 123 -10.95 13.21 10.74
CA ASN A 123 -10.68 14.46 11.45
C ASN A 123 -9.19 14.79 11.56
N GLY A 124 -8.35 14.22 10.70
CA GLY A 124 -6.90 14.38 10.83
C GLY A 124 -6.09 13.40 10.00
N LYS A 125 -4.82 13.25 10.38
CA LYS A 125 -3.88 12.32 9.73
C LYS A 125 -2.78 11.89 10.69
N TYR A 126 -2.22 10.72 10.41
CA TYR A 126 -0.97 10.24 11.01
C TYR A 126 0.13 10.32 9.95
N VAL A 127 1.27 10.93 10.28
CA VAL A 127 2.39 11.12 9.35
C VAL A 127 3.68 10.61 9.98
N LYS A 128 4.45 9.82 9.26
CA LYS A 128 5.80 9.42 9.63
C LYS A 128 6.74 10.61 9.48
N THR A 129 7.19 11.17 10.59
CA THR A 129 8.03 12.38 10.63
C THR A 129 9.50 12.09 10.91
N GLY A 130 9.86 10.83 11.16
CA GLY A 130 11.23 10.38 11.38
C GLY A 130 11.35 8.86 11.28
N ALA A 131 12.57 8.32 11.45
CA ALA A 131 12.85 6.90 11.22
C ALA A 131 11.85 5.96 11.92
N ASN A 132 11.56 6.21 13.21
CA ASN A 132 10.60 5.49 14.04
C ASN A 132 9.64 6.44 14.77
N VAL A 133 9.30 7.57 14.15
CA VAL A 133 8.46 8.61 14.77
C VAL A 133 7.29 8.94 13.87
N TRP A 134 6.09 8.90 14.45
CA TRP A 134 4.85 9.32 13.83
C TRP A 134 4.23 10.47 14.60
N SER A 135 3.65 11.43 13.89
CA SER A 135 2.89 12.53 14.48
C SER A 135 1.45 12.47 14.01
N GLU A 136 0.51 12.63 14.93
CA GLU A 136 -0.91 12.88 14.62
C GLU A 136 -1.11 14.37 14.41
N TYR A 137 -1.93 14.70 13.42
CA TYR A 137 -2.36 16.05 13.10
C TYR A 137 -3.87 16.10 13.08
N ASP A 138 -4.45 17.14 13.65
CA ASP A 138 -5.88 17.40 13.56
C ASP A 138 -6.29 17.89 12.15
N ALA A 139 -7.59 18.13 11.95
CA ALA A 139 -8.15 18.61 10.69
C ALA A 139 -7.59 19.98 10.24
N SER A 140 -7.06 20.80 11.15
CA SER A 140 -6.41 22.08 10.83
C SER A 140 -4.95 21.91 10.42
N GLY A 141 -4.40 20.70 10.54
CA GLY A 141 -2.99 20.41 10.27
C GLY A 141 -2.06 20.75 11.44
N LYS A 142 -2.60 20.98 12.64
CA LYS A 142 -1.80 21.18 13.85
C LYS A 142 -1.38 19.83 14.44
N PRO A 143 -0.10 19.61 14.79
CA PRO A 143 0.33 18.39 15.45
C PRO A 143 -0.28 18.28 16.85
N THR A 144 -0.89 17.14 17.16
CA THR A 144 -1.58 16.87 18.44
C THR A 144 -0.78 15.90 19.30
N TYR A 145 -0.34 14.79 18.73
CA TYR A 145 0.34 13.72 19.45
C TYR A 145 1.55 13.18 18.69
N LYS A 146 2.50 12.59 19.41
CA LYS A 146 3.66 11.89 18.85
C LYS A 146 3.67 10.46 19.34
N PHE A 147 4.03 9.56 18.44
CA PHE A 147 4.12 8.14 18.71
C PHE A 147 5.47 7.61 18.24
N ARG A 148 6.01 6.66 19.00
CA ARG A 148 7.13 5.83 18.58
C ARG A 148 6.57 4.65 17.81
N GLU A 149 7.10 4.41 16.62
CA GLU A 149 6.86 3.15 15.92
C GLU A 149 7.64 2.02 16.59
N THR A 150 6.94 0.94 16.92
CA THR A 150 7.53 -0.24 17.59
C THR A 150 7.73 -1.40 16.62
N ASN A 151 6.88 -1.52 15.60
CA ASN A 151 6.98 -2.54 14.56
C ASN A 151 6.14 -2.16 13.33
N ARG A 152 6.33 -2.87 12.22
CA ARG A 152 5.43 -2.89 11.05
C ARG A 152 5.47 -4.22 10.31
N ASP A 153 4.39 -4.56 9.63
CA ASP A 153 4.29 -5.73 8.75
C ASP A 153 3.66 -5.36 7.40
N ALA A 154 3.25 -6.35 6.60
CA ALA A 154 2.63 -6.08 5.29
C ALA A 154 1.31 -5.30 5.38
N TRP A 155 0.65 -5.31 6.53
CA TRP A 155 -0.69 -4.76 6.71
C TRP A 155 -0.73 -3.58 7.65
N SER A 156 0.15 -3.56 8.66
CA SER A 156 0.01 -2.65 9.78
C SER A 156 1.30 -1.94 10.16
N VAL A 157 1.13 -0.75 10.75
CA VAL A 157 2.16 -0.07 11.55
C VAL A 157 1.71 -0.04 13.00
N TYR A 158 2.61 -0.39 13.92
CA TYR A 158 2.33 -0.42 15.36
C TYR A 158 3.03 0.74 16.05
N LEU A 159 2.25 1.52 16.78
CA LEU A 159 2.67 2.78 17.39
C LEU A 159 2.43 2.74 18.90
N ASN A 160 3.31 3.41 19.65
CA ASN A 160 3.23 3.54 21.10
C ASN A 160 3.52 4.98 21.53
N ASP A 161 2.69 5.53 22.41
CA ASP A 161 2.99 6.73 23.19
C ASP A 161 3.12 6.33 24.67
N PRO A 162 4.36 6.16 25.17
CA PRO A 162 4.59 5.72 26.54
C PRO A 162 4.18 6.77 27.58
N SER A 163 4.09 8.05 27.22
CA SER A 163 3.73 9.11 28.17
C SER A 163 2.26 9.07 28.58
N ARG A 164 1.42 8.45 27.74
CA ARG A 164 -0.03 8.27 27.96
C ARG A 164 -0.43 6.79 28.09
N ASN A 165 0.54 5.89 28.00
CA ASN A 165 0.33 4.45 27.90
C ASN A 165 -0.64 4.04 26.78
N VAL A 166 -0.55 4.72 25.63
CA VAL A 166 -1.44 4.51 24.46
C VAL A 166 -0.73 3.70 23.39
N GLN A 167 -1.41 2.72 22.82
CA GLN A 167 -0.95 1.97 21.65
C GLN A 167 -1.92 2.14 20.48
N LEU A 168 -1.39 2.40 19.29
CA LEU A 168 -2.17 2.41 18.06
C LEU A 168 -1.72 1.30 17.11
N GLN A 169 -2.65 0.82 16.31
CA GLN A 169 -2.38 0.04 15.11
C GLN A 169 -2.99 0.77 13.91
N LEU A 170 -2.16 1.14 12.95
CA LEU A 170 -2.61 1.65 11.65
C LEU A 170 -2.76 0.44 10.72
N ASP A 171 -3.95 -0.16 10.64
CA ASP A 171 -4.22 -1.36 9.86
C ASP A 171 -4.77 -0.99 8.47
N LEU A 172 -3.91 -1.08 7.44
CA LEU A 172 -4.29 -0.75 6.06
C LEU A 172 -5.11 -1.86 5.39
N HIS A 173 -5.08 -3.08 5.94
CA HIS A 173 -5.85 -4.20 5.42
C HIS A 173 -7.31 -4.10 5.86
N ARG A 174 -7.55 -3.95 7.16
CA ARG A 174 -8.88 -3.70 7.74
C ARG A 174 -9.38 -2.27 7.50
N LYS A 175 -8.48 -1.34 7.18
CA LYS A 175 -8.73 0.10 7.02
C LYS A 175 -9.21 0.77 8.31
N TRP A 176 -8.57 0.43 9.43
CA TRP A 176 -8.87 0.99 10.74
C TRP A 176 -7.59 1.46 11.44
N VAL A 177 -7.71 2.56 12.15
CA VAL A 177 -6.84 2.90 13.27
C VAL A 177 -7.49 2.29 14.50
N SER A 178 -6.81 1.34 15.14
CA SER A 178 -7.26 0.74 16.40
C SER A 178 -6.46 1.33 17.56
N TYR A 179 -7.12 1.59 18.68
CA TYR A 179 -6.60 2.22 19.88
C TYR A 179 -6.63 1.25 21.06
N GLY A 180 -5.56 1.19 21.83
CA GLY A 180 -5.48 0.51 23.12
C GLY A 180 -4.82 1.42 24.15
N GLU A 181 -5.10 1.13 25.41
CA GLU A 181 -4.52 1.80 26.57
C GLU A 181 -4.16 0.76 27.62
N ASP A 182 -3.13 1.04 28.42
CA ASP A 182 -2.69 0.19 29.53
C ASP A 182 -2.39 -1.27 29.16
N GLY A 183 -1.96 -1.51 27.92
CA GLY A 183 -1.69 -2.86 27.41
C GLY A 183 -2.96 -3.72 27.22
N GLY A 184 -4.14 -3.11 27.33
CA GLY A 184 -5.43 -3.75 27.10
C GLY A 184 -5.72 -4.05 25.62
N PRO A 185 -6.88 -4.68 25.34
CA PRO A 185 -7.30 -4.97 23.97
C PRO A 185 -7.52 -3.69 23.17
N LYS A 186 -7.18 -3.74 21.87
CA LYS A 186 -7.44 -2.61 20.97
C LYS A 186 -8.89 -2.60 20.51
N ARG A 187 -9.46 -1.40 20.39
CA ARG A 187 -10.77 -1.13 19.78
C ARG A 187 -10.60 -0.25 18.54
N ASP A 188 -11.42 -0.45 17.53
CA ASP A 188 -11.40 0.37 16.31
C ASP A 188 -11.83 1.80 16.64
N LEU A 189 -10.99 2.78 16.32
CA LEU A 189 -11.18 4.19 16.65
C LEU A 189 -11.62 5.00 15.43
N TYR A 190 -10.82 4.98 14.36
CA TYR A 190 -11.10 5.73 13.13
C TYR A 190 -10.94 4.85 11.90
N ARG A 191 -11.83 5.03 10.93
CA ARG A 191 -11.65 4.42 9.62
C ARG A 191 -10.55 5.15 8.85
N ILE A 192 -9.66 4.40 8.22
CA ILE A 192 -8.65 4.94 7.30
C ILE A 192 -9.34 5.28 5.97
N THR A 193 -9.23 6.54 5.56
CA THR A 193 -9.85 7.03 4.32
C THR A 193 -8.89 7.02 3.13
N SER A 194 -7.60 7.24 3.37
CA SER A 194 -6.54 7.05 2.37
C SER A 194 -5.19 6.84 3.04
N ALA A 195 -4.22 6.35 2.27
CA ALA A 195 -2.84 6.16 2.72
C ALA A 195 -1.86 6.56 1.60
N LYS A 196 -0.66 7.00 1.98
CA LYS A 196 0.45 7.32 1.07
C LYS A 196 1.73 6.63 1.56
N GLY A 197 2.54 6.16 0.60
CA GLY A 197 3.88 5.61 0.82
C GLY A 197 4.93 6.69 0.72
#